data_AF-A0AB39E4F4-F1
#
_entry.id   AF-A0AB39E4F4-F1
#
_cell.length_a   1.000
_cell.length_b   1.000
_cell.length_c   1.000
_cell.angle_alpha   90.00
_cell.angle_beta   90.00
_cell.angle_gamma   90.00
#
_symmetry.space_group_name_H-M   'P 1'
#
loop_
_entity.id
_entity.type
_entity.pdbx_description
1 polymer ?
#
loop_
_entity_poly.entity_id
_entity_poly.type
_entity_poly.pdbx_seq_one_letter_code
_entity_poly.pdbx_strand_id
1 'polypeptide(L)'
;MAAAGGYAWFRTSARAGPVGPVVILGDGKATPRDMAWVPPGVFLMGSNSQMAQRNEKPAHPVRVRGFWMDVTHVTNDQFAEFVRQTGYETTAERKPDWETIRVQLPPGTPRPPDQVLVPGAMVFVGTAEPADLSDYSQWWRYVPGANWRHPQGPGSSIEGKGDHPVVQVSYADVQAYARWAGKRMPTEAEWEYAARGGLEQATYVWGDELMPDGRPMANYWDRGQGTFPVVKPEAGGAAGTLPVMSFPANGYGLYDMTGNAWQWAADWYDARYFARQAKAAQGEPIDNPRGPSRSYDPSDPGVPAHAPKRVIRGGSFLCNEDYCLSYRPSARQAADPASPMSHVGFRLVSDAPPPVAPSLLTRLWWR
;
A
#
# COMPACT_ATOMS: atom_id res chain seq x y z
N MET A 1 -3.26 39.60 -67.55
CA MET A 1 -2.71 38.48 -66.75
C MET A 1 -3.38 38.49 -65.39
N ALA A 2 -4.28 37.54 -65.15
CA ALA A 2 -5.02 37.43 -63.89
C ALA A 2 -4.25 36.51 -62.93
N ALA A 3 -3.91 37.00 -61.74
CA ALA A 3 -3.30 36.20 -60.68
C ALA A 3 -4.41 35.75 -59.72
N ALA A 4 -4.69 34.45 -59.69
CA ALA A 4 -5.61 33.82 -58.76
C ALA A 4 -4.85 33.42 -57.48
N GLY A 5 -5.21 34.03 -56.34
CA GLY A 5 -4.73 33.63 -55.02
C GLY A 5 -5.58 32.49 -54.46
N GLY A 6 -4.99 31.31 -54.30
CA GLY A 6 -5.61 30.17 -53.62
C GLY A 6 -5.30 30.20 -52.13
N TYR A 7 -6.31 30.38 -51.28
CA TYR A 7 -6.21 30.12 -49.84
C TYR A 7 -6.38 28.61 -49.59
N ALA A 8 -5.29 27.95 -49.19
CA ALA A 8 -5.34 26.57 -48.72
C ALA A 8 -5.81 26.53 -47.26
N TRP A 9 -6.99 25.96 -47.01
CA TRP A 9 -7.48 25.68 -45.68
C TRP A 9 -6.79 24.43 -45.13
N PHE A 10 -5.77 24.62 -44.28
CA PHE A 10 -5.23 23.52 -43.49
C PHE A 10 -6.22 23.15 -42.38
N ARG A 11 -6.98 22.07 -42.56
CA ARG A 11 -7.65 21.38 -41.45
C ARG A 11 -6.60 20.56 -40.71
N THR A 12 -6.00 21.12 -39.67
CA THR A 12 -5.29 20.34 -38.65
C THR A 12 -6.33 19.60 -37.83
N SER A 13 -6.62 18.35 -38.18
CA SER A 13 -7.29 17.42 -37.28
C SER A 13 -6.32 17.10 -36.15
N ALA A 14 -6.42 17.83 -35.03
CA ALA A 14 -5.77 17.43 -33.80
C ALA A 14 -6.33 16.06 -33.42
N ARG A 15 -5.50 15.02 -33.52
CA ARG A 15 -5.82 13.73 -32.90
C ARG A 15 -5.91 13.99 -31.41
N ALA A 16 -7.11 13.82 -30.83
CA ALA A 16 -7.24 13.74 -29.39
C ALA A 16 -6.32 12.60 -28.92
N GLY A 17 -5.34 12.93 -28.07
CA GLY A 17 -4.56 11.92 -27.36
C GLY A 17 -5.50 11.01 -26.55
N PRO A 18 -5.03 9.84 -26.08
CA PRO A 18 -5.82 9.02 -25.17
C PRO A 18 -6.28 9.90 -24.00
N VAL A 19 -7.60 9.97 -23.81
CA VAL A 19 -8.20 10.70 -22.68
C VAL A 19 -7.70 9.98 -21.43
N GLY A 20 -6.88 10.67 -20.63
CA GLY A 20 -6.41 10.14 -19.36
C GLY A 20 -7.61 9.76 -18.46
N PRO A 21 -7.40 8.86 -17.48
CA PRO A 21 -8.45 8.49 -16.55
C PRO A 21 -9.08 9.73 -15.90
N VAL A 22 -10.41 9.76 -15.86
CA VAL A 22 -11.17 10.84 -15.20
C VAL A 22 -11.24 10.53 -13.72
N VAL A 23 -10.66 11.40 -12.89
CA VAL A 23 -10.76 11.30 -11.43
C VAL A 23 -12.18 11.65 -11.00
N ILE A 24 -12.86 10.72 -10.33
CA ILE A 24 -14.19 10.92 -9.76
C ILE A 24 -14.10 10.73 -8.24
N LEU A 25 -14.28 11.81 -7.50
CA LEU A 25 -14.31 11.81 -6.04
C LEU A 25 -15.76 11.68 -5.55
N GLY A 26 -15.94 10.95 -4.45
CA GLY A 26 -17.27 10.77 -3.87
C GLY A 26 -17.77 12.04 -3.17
N ASP A 27 -19.06 12.31 -3.33
CA ASP A 27 -19.76 13.51 -2.88
C ASP A 27 -20.15 13.51 -1.39
N GLY A 28 -19.96 12.38 -0.70
CA GLY A 28 -20.37 12.18 0.70
C GLY A 28 -21.88 12.20 0.92
N LYS A 29 -22.68 12.15 -0.16
CA LYS A 29 -24.15 12.14 -0.13
C LYS A 29 -24.69 10.85 -0.74
N ALA A 30 -24.51 10.68 -2.04
CA ALA A 30 -24.89 9.46 -2.77
C ALA A 30 -23.73 8.46 -2.85
N THR A 31 -22.50 8.93 -2.65
CA THR A 31 -21.26 8.17 -2.79
C THR A 31 -20.32 8.42 -1.61
N PRO A 32 -19.39 7.49 -1.29
CA PRO A 32 -18.53 7.61 -0.11
C PRO A 32 -17.64 8.86 -0.16
N ARG A 33 -17.64 9.66 0.90
CA ARG A 33 -16.74 10.81 1.03
C ARG A 33 -15.28 10.36 1.09
N ASP A 34 -14.37 11.21 0.61
CA ASP A 34 -12.91 11.04 0.70
C ASP A 34 -12.39 9.75 0.02
N MET A 35 -13.16 9.24 -0.94
CA MET A 35 -12.82 8.09 -1.76
C MET A 35 -12.86 8.47 -3.25
N ALA A 36 -12.00 7.87 -4.04
CA ALA A 36 -12.01 7.96 -5.49
C ALA A 36 -12.62 6.70 -6.10
N TRP A 37 -13.38 6.86 -7.18
CA TRP A 37 -13.90 5.74 -7.97
C TRP A 37 -12.80 5.13 -8.82
N VAL A 38 -12.58 3.83 -8.65
CA VAL A 38 -11.72 3.01 -9.51
C VAL A 38 -12.64 2.24 -10.47
N PRO A 39 -12.59 2.51 -11.79
CA PRO A 39 -13.51 1.90 -12.75
C PRO A 39 -13.28 0.39 -12.92
N PRO A 40 -14.28 -0.41 -13.33
CA PRO A 40 -14.04 -1.80 -13.66
C PRO A 40 -13.08 -1.93 -14.85
N GLY A 41 -12.25 -2.96 -14.86
CA GLY A 41 -11.32 -3.18 -15.96
C GLY A 41 -10.63 -4.54 -15.92
N VAL A 42 -9.89 -4.81 -16.98
CA VAL A 42 -8.92 -5.91 -17.03
C VAL A 42 -7.53 -5.30 -17.05
N PHE A 43 -6.61 -5.85 -16.27
CA PHE A 43 -5.21 -5.42 -16.25
C PHE A 43 -4.27 -6.61 -16.12
N LEU A 44 -3.01 -6.40 -16.45
CA LEU A 44 -1.93 -7.35 -16.16
C LEU A 44 -1.46 -7.16 -14.71
N MET A 45 -1.84 -8.11 -13.85
CA MET A 45 -1.40 -8.20 -12.45
C MET A 45 -0.03 -8.87 -12.36
N GLY A 46 0.85 -8.35 -11.50
CA GLY A 46 2.25 -8.74 -11.42
C GLY A 46 3.11 -8.08 -12.51
N SER A 47 4.32 -8.58 -12.69
CA SER A 47 5.25 -8.06 -13.70
C SER A 47 6.20 -9.14 -14.19
N ASN A 48 6.52 -9.09 -15.48
CA ASN A 48 7.57 -9.92 -16.08
C ASN A 48 8.93 -9.20 -16.20
N SER A 49 9.02 -7.94 -15.75
CA SER A 49 10.26 -7.15 -15.74
C SER A 49 11.41 -7.87 -15.05
N GLN A 50 12.65 -7.52 -15.40
CA GLN A 50 13.84 -8.02 -14.71
C GLN A 50 13.88 -7.61 -13.23
N MET A 51 13.27 -6.48 -12.87
CA MET A 51 13.18 -6.01 -11.48
C MET A 51 12.16 -6.80 -10.65
N ALA A 52 11.26 -7.55 -11.28
CA ALA A 52 10.21 -8.28 -10.56
C ALA A 52 10.78 -9.49 -9.83
N GLN A 53 10.41 -9.63 -8.56
CA GLN A 53 10.73 -10.81 -7.77
C GLN A 53 9.95 -12.03 -8.28
N ARG A 54 10.38 -13.24 -7.86
CA ARG A 54 9.74 -14.50 -8.28
C ARG A 54 8.25 -14.56 -7.90
N ASN A 55 7.88 -14.00 -6.75
CA ASN A 55 6.51 -13.96 -6.24
C ASN A 55 5.62 -12.94 -6.99
N GLU A 56 6.19 -12.02 -7.76
CA GLU A 56 5.50 -11.05 -8.63
C GLU A 56 5.25 -11.60 -10.06
N LYS A 57 5.83 -12.76 -10.37
CA LYS A 57 5.78 -13.40 -11.69
C LYS A 57 4.81 -14.59 -11.72
N PRO A 58 4.26 -14.92 -12.90
CA PRO A 58 4.28 -14.10 -14.12
C PRO A 58 3.21 -12.99 -14.06
N ALA A 59 3.38 -11.97 -14.89
CA ALA A 59 2.28 -11.07 -15.20
C ALA A 59 1.13 -11.84 -15.86
N HIS A 60 -0.11 -11.61 -15.44
CA HIS A 60 -1.28 -12.33 -15.93
C HIS A 60 -2.56 -11.48 -15.88
N PRO A 61 -3.55 -11.73 -16.77
CA PRO A 61 -4.75 -10.91 -16.84
C PRO A 61 -5.68 -11.17 -15.65
N VAL A 62 -6.13 -10.08 -15.04
CA VAL A 62 -7.09 -10.09 -13.93
C VAL A 62 -8.18 -9.06 -14.23
N ARG A 63 -9.44 -9.45 -14.01
CA ARG A 63 -10.61 -8.57 -14.09
C ARG A 63 -10.96 -8.08 -12.69
N VAL A 64 -11.08 -6.77 -12.54
CA VAL A 64 -11.49 -6.11 -11.30
C VAL A 64 -12.79 -5.36 -11.56
N ARG A 65 -13.78 -5.50 -10.68
CA ARG A 65 -15.03 -4.72 -10.69
C ARG A 65 -14.75 -3.28 -10.30
N GLY A 66 -15.68 -2.38 -10.57
CA GLY A 66 -15.55 -1.00 -10.08
C GLY A 66 -15.78 -0.95 -8.57
N PHE A 67 -15.01 -0.11 -7.88
CA PHE A 67 -15.11 0.10 -6.43
C PHE A 67 -14.63 1.50 -6.05
N TRP A 68 -14.95 1.93 -4.83
CA TRP A 68 -14.41 3.14 -4.24
C TRP A 68 -13.17 2.82 -3.42
N MET A 69 -12.11 3.63 -3.50
CA MET A 69 -10.91 3.50 -2.66
C MET A 69 -10.61 4.80 -1.94
N ASP A 70 -10.19 4.72 -0.67
CA ASP A 70 -9.70 5.87 0.08
C ASP A 70 -8.59 6.58 -0.71
N VAL A 71 -8.72 7.91 -0.82
CA VAL A 71 -7.78 8.76 -1.57
C VAL A 71 -6.37 8.71 -0.98
N THR A 72 -6.25 8.46 0.33
CA THR A 72 -5.00 8.41 1.10
C THR A 72 -4.91 7.15 1.95
N HIS A 73 -3.81 6.99 2.68
CA HIS A 73 -3.82 6.19 3.90
C HIS A 73 -4.88 6.68 4.89
N VAL A 74 -5.32 5.79 5.79
CA VAL A 74 -5.96 6.22 7.03
C VAL A 74 -4.95 6.97 7.88
N THR A 75 -5.34 8.16 8.32
CA THR A 75 -4.49 9.08 9.10
C THR A 75 -4.58 8.82 10.61
N ASN A 76 -3.62 9.37 11.36
CA ASN A 76 -3.65 9.33 12.82
C ASN A 76 -4.93 9.96 13.39
N ASP A 77 -5.41 11.09 12.86
CA ASP A 77 -6.64 11.74 13.34
C ASP A 77 -7.89 10.89 13.08
N GLN A 78 -7.97 10.27 11.90
CA GLN A 78 -9.07 9.35 11.58
C GLN A 78 -9.07 8.11 12.48
N PHE A 79 -7.89 7.52 12.73
CA PHE A 79 -7.76 6.38 13.63
C PHE A 79 -8.02 6.77 15.09
N ALA A 80 -7.60 7.96 15.51
CA ALA A 80 -7.89 8.49 16.83
C ALA A 80 -9.40 8.66 17.05
N GLU A 81 -10.14 9.08 16.03
CA GLU A 81 -11.59 9.18 16.10
C GLU A 81 -12.25 7.80 16.29
N PHE A 82 -11.81 6.79 15.55
CA PHE A 82 -12.23 5.40 15.76
C PHE A 82 -12.01 4.94 17.20
N VAL A 83 -10.78 5.11 17.72
CA VAL A 83 -10.44 4.72 19.10
C VAL A 83 -11.26 5.51 20.11
N ARG A 84 -11.47 6.81 19.90
CA ARG A 84 -12.27 7.67 20.79
C ARG A 84 -13.73 7.24 20.86
N GLN A 85 -14.33 6.86 19.72
CA GLN A 85 -15.73 6.46 19.68
C GLN A 85 -15.98 5.05 20.24
N THR A 86 -15.00 4.15 20.11
CA THR A 86 -15.19 2.72 20.38
C THR A 86 -14.50 2.22 21.65
N GLY A 87 -13.54 2.99 22.18
CA GLY A 87 -12.65 2.52 23.23
C GLY A 87 -11.70 1.40 22.76
N TYR A 88 -11.46 1.29 21.45
CA TYR A 88 -10.67 0.21 20.89
C TYR A 88 -9.21 0.27 21.35
N GLU A 89 -8.74 -0.85 21.90
CA GLU A 89 -7.34 -1.10 22.22
C GLU A 89 -6.72 -1.92 21.08
N THR A 90 -5.60 -1.46 20.54
CA THR A 90 -4.93 -2.14 19.41
C THR A 90 -4.19 -3.38 19.86
N THR A 91 -3.79 -4.21 18.90
CA THR A 91 -2.95 -5.39 19.15
C THR A 91 -1.63 -5.01 19.83
N ALA A 92 -1.04 -3.87 19.45
CA ALA A 92 0.20 -3.35 20.05
C ALA A 92 0.04 -2.94 21.53
N GLU A 93 -1.17 -2.58 21.94
CA GLU A 93 -1.47 -2.14 23.31
C GLU A 93 -1.79 -3.31 24.25
N ARG A 94 -1.97 -4.53 23.70
CA ARG A 94 -2.32 -5.73 24.46
C ARG A 94 -1.11 -6.60 24.77
N LYS A 95 -1.20 -7.38 25.85
CA LYS A 95 -0.24 -8.46 26.14
C LYS A 95 -0.24 -9.45 24.97
N PRO A 96 0.93 -9.75 24.35
CA PRO A 96 1.01 -10.73 23.29
C PRO A 96 0.58 -12.12 23.76
N ASP A 97 -0.22 -12.80 22.94
CA ASP A 97 -0.66 -14.17 23.18
C ASP A 97 0.35 -15.17 22.63
N TRP A 98 0.77 -16.13 23.47
CA TRP A 98 1.75 -17.14 23.08
C TRP A 98 1.26 -18.04 21.94
N GLU A 99 -0.03 -18.41 21.94
CA GLU A 99 -0.57 -19.29 20.89
C GLU A 99 -0.61 -18.58 19.53
N THR A 100 -0.77 -17.25 19.53
CA THR A 100 -0.67 -16.40 18.35
C THR A 100 0.77 -16.24 17.86
N ILE A 101 1.76 -16.10 18.76
CA ILE A 101 3.17 -15.90 18.36
C ILE A 101 3.82 -17.21 17.91
N ARG A 102 3.58 -18.31 18.64
CA ARG A 102 4.35 -19.55 18.46
C ARG A 102 4.22 -20.17 17.07
N VAL A 103 3.15 -19.85 16.33
CA VAL A 103 2.95 -20.34 14.95
C VAL A 103 3.92 -19.70 13.95
N GLN A 104 4.55 -18.57 14.33
CA GLN A 104 5.61 -17.91 13.56
C GLN A 104 7.01 -18.46 13.91
N LEU A 105 7.14 -19.32 14.91
CA LEU A 105 8.43 -19.81 15.40
C LEU A 105 8.74 -21.23 14.93
N PRO A 106 10.01 -21.67 14.92
CA PRO A 106 10.36 -23.05 14.64
C PRO A 106 9.61 -24.02 15.59
N PRO A 107 9.15 -25.19 15.10
CA PRO A 107 8.54 -26.20 15.95
C PRO A 107 9.44 -26.58 17.13
N GLY A 108 8.87 -26.62 18.34
CA GLY A 108 9.62 -26.94 19.57
C GLY A 108 10.27 -25.73 20.25
N THR A 109 10.10 -24.51 19.74
CA THR A 109 10.57 -23.30 20.43
C THR A 109 9.91 -23.18 21.81
N PRO A 110 10.69 -23.09 22.91
CA PRO A 110 10.13 -23.02 24.25
C PRO A 110 9.38 -21.71 24.46
N ARG A 111 8.29 -21.77 25.24
CA ARG A 111 7.56 -20.57 25.66
C ARG A 111 8.50 -19.68 26.49
N PRO A 112 8.64 -18.39 26.16
CA PRO A 112 9.44 -17.48 26.96
C PRO A 112 8.75 -17.20 28.31
N PRO A 113 9.48 -16.70 29.32
CA PRO A 113 8.87 -16.29 30.59
C PRO A 113 7.76 -15.25 30.37
N ASP A 114 6.66 -15.37 31.10
CA ASP A 114 5.49 -14.48 30.93
C ASP A 114 5.80 -12.99 31.11
N GLN A 115 6.88 -12.67 31.82
CA GLN A 115 7.35 -11.31 32.09
C GLN A 115 7.88 -10.60 30.84
N VAL A 116 8.28 -11.32 29.79
CA VAL A 116 8.76 -10.72 28.53
C VAL A 116 7.66 -10.56 27.48
N LEU A 117 6.48 -11.16 27.71
CA LEU A 117 5.29 -10.96 26.89
C LEU A 117 4.57 -9.71 27.40
N VAL A 118 5.05 -8.54 26.97
CA VAL A 118 4.51 -7.22 27.33
C VAL A 118 3.99 -6.51 26.08
N PRO A 119 3.02 -5.58 26.20
CA PRO A 119 2.56 -4.77 25.07
C PRO A 119 3.71 -4.04 24.38
N GLY A 120 3.60 -3.87 23.06
CA GLY A 120 4.64 -3.31 22.22
C GLY A 120 4.52 -3.76 20.77
N ALA A 121 5.43 -3.27 19.95
CA ALA A 121 5.40 -3.50 18.51
C ALA A 121 6.81 -3.49 17.90
N MET A 122 6.90 -3.88 16.63
CA MET A 122 8.16 -3.94 15.90
C MET A 122 8.54 -2.55 15.36
N VAL A 123 9.70 -2.04 15.76
CA VAL A 123 10.19 -0.68 15.45
C VAL A 123 11.48 -0.76 14.66
N PHE A 124 11.57 0.03 13.58
CA PHE A 124 12.83 0.26 12.90
C PHE A 124 13.65 1.22 13.76
N VAL A 125 14.80 0.74 14.22
CA VAL A 125 15.74 1.51 15.05
C VAL A 125 17.00 1.89 14.28
N GLY A 126 17.17 1.37 13.06
CA GLY A 126 18.37 1.56 12.25
C GLY A 126 19.62 0.93 12.86
N THR A 127 20.77 1.28 12.30
CA THR A 127 22.09 0.92 12.83
C THR A 127 23.00 2.15 12.91
N ALA A 128 24.04 2.08 13.72
CA ALA A 128 25.06 3.13 13.80
C ALA A 128 26.02 3.10 12.60
N GLU A 129 26.23 1.91 12.03
CA GLU A 129 27.18 1.63 10.95
C GLU A 129 26.54 0.67 9.92
N PRO A 130 27.09 0.56 8.69
CA PRO A 130 26.59 -0.38 7.69
C PRO A 130 26.46 -1.81 8.25
N ALA A 131 25.38 -2.48 7.89
CA ALA A 131 25.02 -3.81 8.39
C ALA A 131 24.84 -4.80 7.24
N ASP A 132 24.96 -6.10 7.56
CA ASP A 132 24.60 -7.17 6.63
C ASP A 132 23.10 -7.12 6.32
N LEU A 133 22.77 -6.78 5.08
CA LEU A 133 21.39 -6.63 4.61
C LEU A 133 20.58 -7.94 4.67
N SER A 134 21.23 -9.10 4.83
CA SER A 134 20.53 -10.38 5.01
C SER A 134 20.01 -10.59 6.44
N ASP A 135 20.50 -9.83 7.42
CA ASP A 135 20.12 -9.96 8.83
C ASP A 135 19.36 -8.73 9.32
N TYR A 136 18.05 -8.73 9.04
CA TYR A 136 17.15 -7.64 9.44
C TYR A 136 17.01 -7.48 10.96
N SER A 137 17.44 -8.48 11.75
CA SER A 137 17.46 -8.38 13.19
C SER A 137 18.46 -7.34 13.69
N GLN A 138 19.31 -6.77 12.83
CA GLN A 138 20.22 -5.70 13.22
C GLN A 138 19.54 -4.33 13.36
N TRP A 139 18.49 -4.04 12.58
CA TRP A 139 17.79 -2.74 12.58
C TRP A 139 16.31 -2.78 12.99
N TRP A 140 15.73 -3.97 13.20
CA TRP A 140 14.38 -4.12 13.75
C TRP A 140 14.41 -4.58 15.21
N ARG A 141 13.63 -3.93 16.08
CA ARG A 141 13.50 -4.32 17.49
C ARG A 141 12.04 -4.39 17.91
N TYR A 142 11.71 -5.38 18.72
CA TYR A 142 10.49 -5.33 19.51
C TYR A 142 10.68 -4.29 20.63
N VAL A 143 9.84 -3.24 20.64
CA VAL A 143 9.93 -2.16 21.61
C VAL A 143 8.70 -2.19 22.52
N PRO A 144 8.86 -2.51 23.82
CA PRO A 144 7.77 -2.44 24.78
C PRO A 144 7.13 -1.05 24.81
N GLY A 145 5.79 -1.01 24.78
CA GLY A 145 5.00 0.21 24.76
C GLY A 145 4.99 0.98 23.44
N ALA A 146 5.65 0.49 22.39
CA ALA A 146 5.44 1.03 21.04
C ALA A 146 4.03 0.67 20.53
N ASN A 147 3.30 1.66 20.06
CA ASN A 147 1.94 1.52 19.53
C ASN A 147 1.61 2.69 18.59
N TRP A 148 0.37 2.78 18.10
CA TRP A 148 -0.03 3.81 17.14
C TRP A 148 0.07 5.25 17.68
N ARG A 149 -0.04 5.47 19.01
CA ARG A 149 0.14 6.79 19.65
C ARG A 149 1.61 7.11 19.93
N HIS A 150 2.42 6.06 20.10
CA HIS A 150 3.83 6.11 20.44
C HIS A 150 4.65 5.24 19.44
N PRO A 151 4.76 5.63 18.16
CA PRO A 151 5.20 4.72 17.11
C PRO A 151 6.65 4.22 17.22
N GLN A 152 7.51 4.95 17.93
CA GLN A 152 8.90 4.58 18.20
C GLN A 152 9.12 4.10 19.65
N GLY A 153 8.04 3.91 20.43
CA GLY A 153 8.10 3.55 21.85
C GLY A 153 7.70 4.69 22.79
N PRO A 154 7.69 4.47 24.11
CA PRO A 154 7.02 5.32 25.10
C PRO A 154 7.42 6.81 25.11
N GLY A 155 8.61 7.14 24.64
CA GLY A 155 9.10 8.53 24.55
C GLY A 155 8.70 9.27 23.27
N SER A 156 8.06 8.61 22.31
CA SER A 156 7.61 9.22 21.05
C SER A 156 6.16 9.68 21.14
N SER A 157 5.69 10.49 20.19
CA SER A 157 4.29 10.88 20.09
C SER A 157 3.88 11.10 18.62
N ILE A 158 2.56 11.13 18.40
CA ILE A 158 1.94 11.60 17.15
C ILE A 158 1.54 13.08 17.20
N GLU A 159 2.04 13.85 18.17
CA GLU A 159 1.74 15.28 18.26
C GLU A 159 2.24 16.01 17.00
N GLY A 160 1.36 16.82 16.39
CA GLY A 160 1.65 17.48 15.13
C GLY A 160 1.68 16.55 13.90
N LYS A 161 1.29 15.27 14.04
CA LYS A 161 1.30 14.26 12.96
C LYS A 161 -0.11 13.70 12.68
N GLY A 162 -1.15 14.50 12.89
CA GLY A 162 -2.54 14.09 12.72
C GLY A 162 -2.87 13.61 11.29
N ASP A 163 -2.24 14.21 10.29
CA ASP A 163 -2.36 13.92 8.86
C ASP A 163 -1.33 12.90 8.34
N HIS A 164 -0.48 12.34 9.19
CA HIS A 164 0.39 11.23 8.80
C HIS A 164 -0.40 9.91 8.77
N PRO A 165 0.02 8.91 7.96
CA PRO A 165 -0.50 7.55 8.05
C PRO A 165 -0.43 7.00 9.48
N VAL A 166 -1.51 6.38 9.94
CA VAL A 166 -1.44 5.57 11.15
C VAL A 166 -0.59 4.32 10.88
N VAL A 167 0.34 4.02 11.80
CA VAL A 167 1.22 2.85 11.77
C VAL A 167 1.11 2.09 13.09
N GLN A 168 1.88 1.01 13.27
CA GLN A 168 1.78 0.13 14.45
C GLN A 168 0.36 -0.46 14.62
N VAL A 169 -0.28 -0.79 13.50
CA VAL A 169 -1.60 -1.44 13.46
C VAL A 169 -1.47 -2.83 12.84
N SER A 170 -2.00 -3.84 13.53
CA SER A 170 -2.06 -5.21 13.03
C SER A 170 -3.17 -5.37 11.98
N TYR A 171 -3.20 -6.53 11.32
CA TYR A 171 -4.29 -6.87 10.41
C TYR A 171 -5.65 -6.88 11.11
N ALA A 172 -5.71 -7.31 12.38
CA ALA A 172 -6.95 -7.34 13.16
C ALA A 172 -7.44 -5.93 13.54
N ASP A 173 -6.51 -5.01 13.80
CA ASP A 173 -6.80 -3.61 14.09
C ASP A 173 -7.43 -2.94 12.85
N VAL A 174 -6.86 -3.21 11.67
CA VAL A 174 -7.39 -2.73 10.38
C VAL A 174 -8.78 -3.31 10.11
N GLN A 175 -9.02 -4.59 10.40
CA GLN A 175 -10.33 -5.20 10.28
C GLN A 175 -11.38 -4.55 11.20
N ALA A 176 -10.99 -4.21 12.43
CA ALA A 176 -11.87 -3.53 13.37
C ALA A 176 -12.23 -2.12 12.89
N TYR A 177 -11.22 -1.34 12.48
CA TYR A 177 -11.43 -0.01 11.93
C TYR A 177 -12.31 -0.06 10.67
N ALA A 178 -12.05 -1.00 9.75
CA ALA A 178 -12.84 -1.12 8.51
C ALA A 178 -14.32 -1.40 8.78
N ARG A 179 -14.63 -2.27 9.75
CA ARG A 179 -16.02 -2.52 10.16
C ARG A 179 -16.68 -1.28 10.75
N TRP A 180 -15.98 -0.55 11.62
CA TRP A 180 -16.49 0.71 12.19
C TRP A 180 -16.76 1.76 11.10
N ALA A 181 -15.84 1.89 10.14
CA ALA A 181 -15.97 2.83 9.03
C ALA A 181 -17.01 2.42 7.97
N GLY A 182 -17.64 1.23 8.08
CA GLY A 182 -18.55 0.71 7.07
C GLY A 182 -17.88 0.39 5.73
N LYS A 183 -16.59 0.02 5.77
CA LYS A 183 -15.72 -0.23 4.62
C LYS A 183 -15.11 -1.64 4.72
N ARG A 184 -14.21 -1.98 3.79
CA ARG A 184 -13.40 -3.22 3.83
C ARG A 184 -11.98 -2.95 3.38
N MET A 185 -11.07 -3.88 3.67
CA MET A 185 -9.73 -3.85 3.06
C MET A 185 -9.81 -4.15 1.55
N PRO A 186 -8.92 -3.58 0.74
CA PRO A 186 -8.78 -3.96 -0.66
C PRO A 186 -8.29 -5.40 -0.76
N THR A 187 -8.71 -6.10 -1.82
CA THR A 187 -7.96 -7.29 -2.24
C THR A 187 -6.60 -6.87 -2.79
N GLU A 188 -5.67 -7.81 -2.85
CA GLU A 188 -4.36 -7.59 -3.46
C GLU A 188 -4.49 -7.12 -4.93
N ALA A 189 -5.48 -7.66 -5.66
CA ALA A 189 -5.75 -7.28 -7.05
C ALA A 189 -6.38 -5.89 -7.19
N GLU A 190 -7.35 -5.56 -6.32
CA GLU A 190 -7.93 -4.21 -6.26
C GLU A 190 -6.85 -3.17 -5.96
N TRP A 191 -5.97 -3.47 -5.00
CA TRP A 191 -4.88 -2.58 -4.62
C TRP A 191 -3.92 -2.34 -5.78
N GLU A 192 -3.45 -3.39 -6.46
CA GLU A 192 -2.49 -3.24 -7.56
C GLU A 192 -3.12 -2.52 -8.76
N TYR A 193 -4.37 -2.86 -9.09
CA TYR A 193 -5.10 -2.21 -10.17
C TYR A 193 -5.27 -0.72 -9.92
N ALA A 194 -5.67 -0.36 -8.69
CA ALA A 194 -5.79 1.02 -8.26
C ALA A 194 -4.44 1.75 -8.26
N ALA A 195 -3.38 1.11 -7.77
CA ALA A 195 -2.02 1.68 -7.71
C ALA A 195 -1.49 2.04 -9.10
N ARG A 196 -1.77 1.20 -10.11
CA ARG A 196 -1.36 1.45 -11.49
C ARG A 196 -2.01 2.69 -12.11
N GLY A 197 -3.14 3.19 -11.58
CA GLY A 197 -3.70 4.48 -11.97
C GLY A 197 -4.02 4.61 -13.48
N GLY A 198 -4.35 3.49 -14.15
CA GLY A 198 -4.59 3.46 -15.59
C GLY A 198 -3.35 3.23 -16.47
N LEU A 199 -2.16 3.11 -15.90
CA LEU A 199 -0.93 2.79 -16.62
C LEU A 199 -0.79 1.27 -16.81
N GLU A 200 -0.45 0.84 -18.03
CA GLU A 200 -0.19 -0.55 -18.33
C GLU A 200 1.28 -0.89 -18.09
N GLN A 201 1.54 -1.79 -17.14
CA GLN A 201 2.88 -2.37 -16.86
C GLN A 201 4.02 -1.37 -16.56
N ALA A 202 3.70 -0.09 -16.29
CA ALA A 202 4.67 0.90 -15.81
C ALA A 202 5.38 0.41 -14.54
N THR A 203 6.65 0.82 -14.39
CA THR A 203 7.53 0.43 -13.29
C THR A 203 7.10 1.03 -11.95
N TYR A 204 6.57 2.25 -11.96
CA TYR A 204 6.07 2.99 -10.80
C TYR A 204 4.63 3.45 -11.04
N VAL A 205 3.97 3.94 -9.99
CA VAL A 205 2.56 4.41 -10.08
C VAL A 205 2.38 5.69 -10.90
N TRP A 206 3.48 6.35 -11.25
CA TRP A 206 3.52 7.57 -12.05
C TRP A 206 4.21 7.39 -13.42
N GLY A 207 4.76 6.21 -13.74
CA GLY A 207 5.51 5.98 -14.98
C GLY A 207 6.72 5.07 -14.79
N ASP A 208 7.70 5.18 -15.68
CA ASP A 208 8.89 4.30 -15.68
C ASP A 208 10.15 4.94 -15.09
N GLU A 209 10.18 6.27 -14.96
CA GLU A 209 11.29 7.00 -14.37
C GLU A 209 11.07 7.17 -12.86
N LEU A 210 12.07 6.82 -12.05
CA LEU A 210 11.97 6.89 -10.58
C LEU A 210 11.81 8.33 -10.08
N MET A 211 12.60 9.24 -10.67
CA MET A 211 12.57 10.67 -10.36
C MET A 211 12.42 11.51 -11.62
N PRO A 212 11.20 11.62 -12.19
CA PRO A 212 10.95 12.49 -13.33
C PRO A 212 11.40 13.92 -13.04
N ASP A 213 12.17 14.52 -13.94
CA ASP A 213 12.80 15.84 -13.77
C ASP A 213 13.67 15.95 -12.51
N GLY A 214 14.21 14.83 -12.02
CA GLY A 214 15.00 14.77 -10.79
C GLY A 214 14.19 14.96 -9.51
N ARG A 215 12.86 14.82 -9.54
CA ARG A 215 11.98 15.03 -8.38
C ARG A 215 11.57 13.72 -7.73
N PRO A 216 11.59 13.61 -6.39
CA PRO A 216 11.01 12.47 -5.71
C PRO A 216 9.49 12.45 -5.88
N MET A 217 8.92 11.27 -6.10
CA MET A 217 7.49 11.05 -6.34
C MET A 217 6.81 10.20 -5.26
N ALA A 218 7.58 9.76 -4.25
CA ALA A 218 7.09 9.02 -3.09
C ALA A 218 8.05 9.22 -1.91
N ASN A 219 7.57 8.92 -0.70
CA ASN A 219 8.40 8.84 0.49
C ASN A 219 9.06 7.46 0.58
N TYR A 220 10.33 7.35 0.21
CA TYR A 220 11.14 6.13 0.32
C TYR A 220 12.52 6.49 0.88
N TRP A 221 13.34 5.49 1.20
CA TRP A 221 14.69 5.73 1.68
C TRP A 221 15.58 6.10 0.50
N ASP A 222 15.73 7.40 0.29
CA ASP A 222 16.58 7.96 -0.75
C ASP A 222 18.05 7.93 -0.33
N ARG A 223 18.97 7.84 -1.30
CA ARG A 223 20.43 7.91 -1.07
C ARG A 223 20.86 9.23 -0.43
N GLY A 224 20.08 10.31 -0.61
CA GLY A 224 20.26 11.56 0.12
C GLY A 224 20.11 11.44 1.64
N GLN A 225 19.38 10.42 2.13
CA GLN A 225 19.23 10.11 3.55
C GLN A 225 20.40 9.27 4.12
N GLY A 226 21.33 8.85 3.26
CA GLY A 226 22.47 8.02 3.61
C GLY A 226 22.27 6.53 3.30
N THR A 227 23.27 5.73 3.66
CA THR A 227 23.26 4.28 3.42
C THR A 227 22.23 3.60 4.33
N PHE A 228 21.24 2.92 3.77
CA PHE A 228 20.36 2.05 4.56
C PHE A 228 21.19 0.91 5.20
N PRO A 229 20.95 0.52 6.48
CA PRO A 229 19.97 1.04 7.44
C PRO A 229 20.58 2.02 8.46
N VAL A 230 21.65 2.73 8.09
CA VAL A 230 22.39 3.62 8.99
C VAL A 230 21.58 4.86 9.31
N VAL A 231 21.35 5.12 10.60
CA VAL A 231 20.64 6.31 11.10
C VAL A 231 21.62 7.15 11.92
N LYS A 232 21.90 8.38 11.45
CA LYS A 232 22.73 9.33 12.19
C LYS A 232 21.87 10.22 13.08
N PRO A 233 22.25 10.47 14.35
CA PRO A 233 21.49 11.35 15.24
C PRO A 233 21.29 12.77 14.70
N GLU A 234 22.23 13.28 13.89
CA GLU A 234 22.23 14.67 13.40
C GLU A 234 21.35 14.88 12.15
N ALA A 235 20.79 13.81 11.56
CA ALA A 235 20.03 13.87 10.31
C ALA A 235 18.55 14.29 10.47
N GLY A 236 18.18 14.96 11.56
CA GLY A 236 16.86 15.59 11.68
C GLY A 236 15.69 14.61 11.83
N GLY A 237 15.90 13.51 12.57
CA GLY A 237 14.89 12.49 12.86
C GLY A 237 15.09 11.26 11.98
N ALA A 238 14.98 10.06 12.57
CA ALA A 238 14.96 8.83 11.79
C ALA A 238 13.96 8.95 10.63
N ALA A 239 14.30 8.40 9.45
CA ALA A 239 13.37 8.28 8.34
C ALA A 239 12.01 7.82 8.86
N GLY A 240 10.95 8.48 8.44
CA GLY A 240 9.62 8.31 9.02
C GLY A 240 8.53 8.61 8.00
N THR A 241 7.29 8.47 8.45
CA THR A 241 6.15 8.86 7.61
C THR A 241 6.17 10.36 7.36
N LEU A 242 5.62 10.77 6.21
CA LEU A 242 5.27 12.14 5.88
C LEU A 242 3.74 12.30 5.92
N PRO A 243 3.22 13.53 5.98
CA PRO A 243 1.79 13.78 5.80
C PRO A 243 1.25 13.08 4.55
N VAL A 244 0.02 12.58 4.60
CA VAL A 244 -0.63 12.06 3.40
C VAL A 244 -0.72 13.15 2.33
N MET A 245 -0.73 12.76 1.06
CA MET A 245 -0.71 13.69 -0.09
C MET A 245 0.55 14.56 -0.20
N SER A 246 1.68 14.16 0.40
CA SER A 246 2.97 14.85 0.23
C SER A 246 3.50 14.81 -1.22
N PHE A 247 3.06 13.83 -2.01
CA PHE A 247 3.46 13.63 -3.41
C PHE A 247 2.24 13.61 -4.33
N PRO A 248 2.40 13.77 -5.66
CA PRO A 248 1.28 13.78 -6.60
C PRO A 248 0.45 12.48 -6.57
N ALA A 249 -0.86 12.61 -6.80
CA ALA A 249 -1.74 11.47 -7.01
C ALA A 249 -1.46 10.74 -8.34
N ASN A 250 -1.79 9.46 -8.41
CA ASN A 250 -1.81 8.70 -9.66
C ASN A 250 -3.03 9.05 -10.53
N GLY A 251 -3.17 8.39 -11.69
CA GLY A 251 -4.26 8.67 -12.65
C GLY A 251 -5.69 8.41 -12.12
N TYR A 252 -5.88 7.71 -11.01
CA TYR A 252 -7.19 7.56 -10.36
C TYR A 252 -7.41 8.55 -9.21
N GLY A 253 -6.49 9.50 -9.01
CA GLY A 253 -6.58 10.47 -7.93
C GLY A 253 -6.17 9.91 -6.56
N LEU A 254 -5.42 8.81 -6.52
CA LEU A 254 -4.96 8.17 -5.30
C LEU A 254 -3.54 8.63 -4.95
N TYR A 255 -3.36 9.08 -3.72
CA TYR A 255 -2.07 9.51 -3.16
C TYR A 255 -1.41 8.37 -2.40
N ASP A 256 -0.08 8.42 -2.25
CA ASP A 256 0.69 7.50 -1.40
C ASP A 256 0.44 6.02 -1.70
N MET A 257 0.18 5.67 -2.97
CA MET A 257 0.06 4.26 -3.38
C MET A 257 1.42 3.55 -3.30
N THR A 258 2.53 4.28 -3.29
CA THR A 258 3.87 3.74 -3.08
C THR A 258 4.64 4.59 -2.08
N GLY A 259 5.52 3.94 -1.31
CA GLY A 259 6.26 4.57 -0.24
C GLY A 259 5.36 4.96 0.95
N ASN A 260 5.84 5.90 1.74
CA ASN A 260 5.27 6.36 3.01
C ASN A 260 5.11 5.21 4.01
N ALA A 261 4.02 4.44 3.96
CA ALA A 261 3.87 3.23 4.73
C ALA A 261 3.38 2.07 3.85
N TRP A 262 3.77 0.85 4.21
CA TRP A 262 3.16 -0.35 3.65
C TRP A 262 1.65 -0.35 3.92
N GLN A 263 0.88 -1.02 3.08
CA GLN A 263 -0.57 -1.10 3.21
C GLN A 263 -1.03 -2.56 3.29
N TRP A 264 -1.77 -2.88 4.35
CA TRP A 264 -2.45 -4.17 4.48
C TRP A 264 -3.46 -4.39 3.34
N ALA A 265 -3.40 -5.59 2.74
CA ALA A 265 -4.43 -6.11 1.84
C ALA A 265 -5.14 -7.31 2.47
N ALA A 266 -6.37 -7.59 2.05
CA ALA A 266 -7.22 -8.63 2.63
C ALA A 266 -6.68 -10.06 2.44
N ASP A 267 -5.83 -10.27 1.44
CA ASP A 267 -5.42 -11.58 0.97
C ASP A 267 -4.45 -12.28 1.92
N TRP A 268 -4.57 -13.59 2.06
CA TRP A 268 -3.48 -14.42 2.57
C TRP A 268 -2.31 -14.39 1.57
N TYR A 269 -1.08 -14.36 2.06
CA TYR A 269 0.09 -14.38 1.19
C TYR A 269 0.44 -15.81 0.77
N ASP A 270 0.53 -16.07 -0.54
CA ASP A 270 1.23 -17.24 -1.06
C ASP A 270 2.23 -16.81 -2.15
N ALA A 271 3.50 -17.15 -1.94
CA ALA A 271 4.60 -16.78 -2.83
C ALA A 271 4.44 -17.36 -4.26
N ARG A 272 3.57 -18.35 -4.45
CA ARG A 272 3.28 -19.00 -5.74
C ARG A 272 1.93 -18.58 -6.32
N TYR A 273 1.18 -17.69 -5.64
CA TYR A 273 -0.21 -17.42 -5.98
C TYR A 273 -0.37 -16.98 -7.44
N PHE A 274 0.43 -16.02 -7.91
CA PHE A 274 0.37 -15.51 -9.28
C PHE A 274 0.69 -16.60 -10.31
N ALA A 275 1.73 -17.41 -10.07
CA ALA A 275 2.06 -18.55 -10.95
C ALA A 275 0.92 -19.58 -11.03
N ARG A 276 0.25 -19.88 -9.90
CA ARG A 276 -0.91 -20.80 -9.90
C ARG A 276 -2.12 -20.19 -10.60
N GLN A 277 -2.37 -18.91 -10.37
CA GLN A 277 -3.43 -18.15 -11.01
C GLN A 277 -3.25 -18.12 -12.53
N ALA A 278 -2.10 -17.67 -13.01
CA ALA A 278 -1.77 -17.62 -14.43
C ALA A 278 -1.91 -19.00 -15.11
N LYS A 279 -1.43 -20.06 -14.45
CA LYS A 279 -1.57 -21.43 -14.94
C LYS A 279 -3.03 -21.88 -15.00
N ALA A 280 -3.83 -21.59 -13.97
CA ALA A 280 -5.24 -21.98 -13.92
C ALA A 280 -6.09 -21.21 -14.94
N ALA A 281 -5.74 -19.96 -15.18
CA ALA A 281 -6.49 -19.07 -16.07
C ALA A 281 -6.23 -19.31 -17.55
N GLN A 282 -5.09 -19.92 -17.91
CA GLN A 282 -4.73 -20.26 -19.29
C GLN A 282 -4.83 -19.08 -20.28
N GLY A 283 -4.54 -17.86 -19.80
CA GLY A 283 -4.62 -16.63 -20.61
C GLY A 283 -5.94 -15.87 -20.49
N GLU A 284 -6.98 -16.46 -19.89
CA GLU A 284 -8.25 -15.76 -19.62
C GLU A 284 -8.15 -14.85 -18.38
N PRO A 285 -8.85 -13.70 -18.34
CA PRO A 285 -8.83 -12.85 -17.16
C PRO A 285 -9.54 -13.50 -15.95
N ILE A 286 -8.81 -13.60 -14.84
CA ILE A 286 -9.35 -14.12 -13.56
C ILE A 286 -10.31 -13.08 -12.97
N ASP A 287 -11.54 -13.49 -12.67
CA ASP A 287 -12.55 -12.57 -12.13
C ASP A 287 -12.36 -12.32 -10.62
N ASN A 288 -12.05 -11.07 -10.27
CA ASN A 288 -12.06 -10.52 -8.90
C ASN A 288 -11.44 -11.45 -7.84
N PRO A 289 -10.15 -11.84 -7.99
CA PRO A 289 -9.53 -12.77 -7.08
C PRO A 289 -9.47 -12.22 -5.64
N ARG A 290 -9.62 -13.13 -4.67
CA ARG A 290 -9.68 -12.85 -3.22
C ARG A 290 -8.51 -13.46 -2.44
N GLY A 291 -7.47 -13.88 -3.16
CA GLY A 291 -6.31 -14.53 -2.56
C GLY A 291 -6.47 -16.04 -2.39
N PRO A 292 -5.41 -16.73 -1.93
CA PRO A 292 -5.47 -18.12 -1.54
C PRO A 292 -6.22 -18.30 -0.20
N SER A 293 -6.69 -19.50 0.08
CA SER A 293 -7.36 -19.81 1.36
C SER A 293 -6.41 -19.95 2.55
N ARG A 294 -5.09 -20.06 2.30
CA ARG A 294 -4.05 -20.24 3.32
C ARG A 294 -2.73 -19.61 2.89
N SER A 295 -1.91 -19.30 3.87
CA SER A 295 -0.56 -18.75 3.69
C SER A 295 0.44 -19.79 3.17
N TYR A 296 1.41 -19.33 2.39
CA TYR A 296 2.64 -20.06 2.09
C TYR A 296 3.79 -19.13 1.73
N ASP A 297 4.82 -19.12 2.56
CA ASP A 297 6.05 -18.36 2.34
C ASP A 297 7.28 -19.15 2.80
N PRO A 298 8.01 -19.79 1.87
CA PRO A 298 9.22 -20.54 2.21
C PRO A 298 10.47 -19.65 2.32
N SER A 299 10.34 -18.34 2.12
CA SER A 299 11.49 -17.44 2.00
C SER A 299 11.90 -16.76 3.30
N ASP A 300 11.10 -16.88 4.36
CA ASP A 300 11.36 -16.24 5.65
C ASP A 300 12.18 -17.16 6.59
N PRO A 301 13.45 -16.83 6.86
CA PRO A 301 14.32 -17.68 7.65
C PRO A 301 13.79 -17.86 9.09
N GLY A 302 13.75 -19.10 9.55
CA GLY A 302 13.31 -19.42 10.91
C GLY A 302 11.79 -19.40 11.12
N VAL A 303 11.00 -19.07 10.10
CA VAL A 303 9.52 -19.10 10.16
C VAL A 303 9.00 -20.32 9.40
N PRO A 304 8.05 -21.10 9.96
CA PRO A 304 7.44 -22.20 9.23
C PRO A 304 6.80 -21.73 7.91
N ALA A 305 7.03 -22.44 6.82
CA ALA A 305 6.56 -22.02 5.49
C ALA A 305 5.04 -21.84 5.37
N HIS A 306 4.25 -22.40 6.28
CA HIS A 306 2.79 -22.27 6.34
C HIS A 306 2.30 -21.37 7.48
N ALA A 307 3.19 -20.67 8.16
CA ALA A 307 2.82 -19.70 9.17
C ALA A 307 1.87 -18.64 8.56
N PRO A 308 0.87 -18.15 9.31
CA PRO A 308 -0.08 -17.17 8.80
C PRO A 308 0.65 -15.90 8.36
N LYS A 309 0.45 -15.48 7.11
CA LYS A 309 0.96 -14.21 6.60
C LYS A 309 -0.06 -13.54 5.70
N ARG A 310 -0.26 -12.25 5.87
CA ARG A 310 -1.12 -11.43 5.01
C ARG A 310 -0.27 -10.63 4.03
N VAL A 311 -0.88 -10.25 2.92
CA VAL A 311 -0.24 -9.42 1.92
C VAL A 311 -0.12 -7.98 2.43
N ILE A 312 1.06 -7.40 2.24
CA ILE A 312 1.30 -5.96 2.30
C ILE A 312 1.81 -5.45 0.95
N ARG A 313 1.40 -4.23 0.57
CA ARG A 313 1.69 -3.61 -0.73
C ARG A 313 2.24 -2.18 -0.58
N GLY A 314 2.96 -1.70 -1.60
CA GLY A 314 3.35 -0.30 -1.75
C GLY A 314 4.74 0.11 -1.27
N GLY A 315 5.41 -0.67 -0.43
CA GLY A 315 6.66 -0.24 0.17
C GLY A 315 6.43 0.82 1.26
N SER A 316 7.51 1.38 1.80
CA SER A 316 7.45 2.41 2.86
C SER A 316 8.62 3.39 2.73
N PHE A 317 8.67 4.36 3.64
CA PHE A 317 9.81 5.27 3.83
C PHE A 317 11.15 4.56 4.09
N LEU A 318 11.16 3.25 4.35
CA LEU A 318 12.37 2.45 4.56
C LEU A 318 12.90 1.73 3.30
N CYS A 319 12.15 1.77 2.20
CA CYS A 319 12.54 1.02 1.00
C CYS A 319 13.53 1.82 0.14
N ASN A 320 14.59 1.17 -0.34
CA ASN A 320 15.61 1.76 -1.21
C ASN A 320 16.04 0.80 -2.34
N GLU A 321 16.77 1.32 -3.31
CA GLU A 321 17.26 0.54 -4.45
C GLU A 321 18.17 -0.65 -4.06
N ASP A 322 18.91 -0.53 -2.95
CA ASP A 322 19.94 -1.51 -2.60
C ASP A 322 19.37 -2.70 -1.77
N TYR A 323 18.23 -2.53 -1.09
CA TYR A 323 17.63 -3.55 -0.21
C TYR A 323 16.17 -3.86 -0.53
N CYS A 324 15.32 -2.83 -0.71
CA CYS A 324 13.88 -3.00 -0.91
C CYS A 324 13.35 -2.16 -2.09
N LEU A 325 13.18 -2.79 -3.25
CA LEU A 325 12.53 -2.19 -4.42
C LEU A 325 11.00 -2.31 -4.40
N SER A 326 10.38 -2.27 -3.21
CA SER A 326 8.94 -2.56 -3.08
C SER A 326 8.02 -1.36 -3.26
N TYR A 327 8.56 -0.18 -3.57
CA TYR A 327 7.81 1.00 -4.02
C TYR A 327 7.36 0.91 -5.50
N ARG A 328 7.36 -0.29 -6.08
CA ARG A 328 6.77 -0.60 -7.40
C ARG A 328 5.36 -1.18 -7.19
N PRO A 329 4.36 -0.84 -8.03
CA PRO A 329 3.00 -1.34 -7.86
C PRO A 329 2.91 -2.87 -7.93
N SER A 330 3.77 -3.54 -8.70
CA SER A 330 3.79 -5.01 -8.79
C SER A 330 4.39 -5.71 -7.56
N ALA A 331 5.18 -4.98 -6.76
CA ALA A 331 5.86 -5.55 -5.62
C ALA A 331 4.86 -5.91 -4.52
N ARG A 332 5.16 -7.01 -3.84
CA ARG A 332 4.33 -7.60 -2.79
C ARG A 332 5.21 -8.26 -1.74
N GLN A 333 4.83 -8.10 -0.49
CA GLN A 333 5.51 -8.73 0.65
C GLN A 333 4.51 -9.42 1.55
N ALA A 334 5.05 -10.30 2.39
CA ALA A 334 4.31 -11.02 3.40
C ALA A 334 4.61 -10.42 4.78
N ALA A 335 3.59 -10.24 5.61
CA ALA A 335 3.78 -9.82 6.99
C ALA A 335 2.93 -10.70 7.93
N ASP A 336 3.45 -10.95 9.13
CA ASP A 336 2.72 -11.59 10.20
C ASP A 336 1.50 -10.73 10.56
N PRO A 337 0.25 -11.23 10.40
CA PRO A 337 -0.95 -10.45 10.67
C PRO A 337 -1.06 -9.97 12.12
N ALA A 338 -0.35 -10.59 13.06
CA ALA A 338 -0.33 -10.24 14.47
C ALA A 338 0.78 -9.26 14.85
N SER A 339 1.70 -8.92 13.93
CA SER A 339 2.86 -8.05 14.21
C SER A 339 2.60 -6.63 13.71
N PRO A 340 2.31 -5.67 14.60
CA PRO A 340 2.25 -4.26 14.24
C PRO A 340 3.68 -3.75 14.00
N MET A 341 3.86 -2.92 12.97
CA MET A 341 5.18 -2.41 12.61
C MET A 341 5.16 -0.90 12.35
N SER A 342 6.24 -0.20 12.71
CA SER A 342 6.40 1.27 12.60
C SER A 342 6.31 1.85 11.17
N HIS A 343 6.16 0.99 10.16
CA HIS A 343 6.15 1.32 8.74
C HIS A 343 4.98 0.66 7.97
N VAL A 344 4.00 0.08 8.67
CA VAL A 344 2.83 -0.58 8.07
C VAL A 344 1.56 0.11 8.57
N GLY A 345 0.78 0.63 7.63
CA GLY A 345 -0.56 1.19 7.82
C GLY A 345 -1.56 0.55 6.86
N PHE A 346 -2.57 1.30 6.44
CA PHE A 346 -3.59 0.80 5.52
C PHE A 346 -4.42 1.92 4.86
N ARG A 347 -5.18 1.52 3.85
CA ARG A 347 -6.30 2.25 3.27
C ARG A 347 -7.44 1.30 2.98
N LEU A 348 -8.66 1.78 2.83
CA LEU A 348 -9.84 0.94 2.63
C LEU A 348 -10.52 1.16 1.29
N VAL A 349 -11.44 0.26 0.99
CA VAL A 349 -12.34 0.30 -0.17
C VAL A 349 -13.79 0.12 0.24
N SER A 350 -14.70 0.50 -0.66
CA SER A 350 -16.14 0.36 -0.49
C SER A 350 -16.79 -0.12 -1.79
N ASP A 351 -17.78 -1.01 -1.65
CA ASP A 351 -18.61 -1.52 -2.75
C ASP A 351 -19.88 -0.68 -2.96
N ALA A 352 -19.91 0.57 -2.46
CA ALA A 352 -21.00 1.50 -2.71
C ALA A 352 -21.27 1.65 -4.22
N PRO A 353 -22.50 2.02 -4.61
CA PRO A 353 -22.87 2.13 -6.02
C PRO A 353 -21.88 3.00 -6.84
N PRO A 354 -21.70 2.72 -8.14
CA PRO A 354 -20.85 3.53 -9.00
C PRO A 354 -21.33 4.98 -9.05
N PRO A 355 -20.45 5.94 -9.37
CA PRO A 355 -20.89 7.31 -9.59
C PRO A 355 -21.94 7.33 -10.70
N VAL A 356 -23.01 8.10 -10.51
CA VAL A 356 -24.01 8.31 -11.54
C VAL A 356 -23.28 8.99 -12.70
N ALA A 357 -23.24 8.34 -13.87
CA ALA A 357 -22.68 8.98 -15.06
C ALA A 357 -23.34 10.35 -15.21
N PRO A 358 -22.58 11.43 -15.49
CA PRO A 358 -23.21 12.71 -15.82
C PRO A 358 -24.21 12.41 -16.92
N SER A 359 -25.50 12.64 -16.65
CA SER A 359 -26.53 12.41 -17.65
C SER A 359 -26.12 13.18 -18.89
N LEU A 360 -25.93 12.49 -20.03
CA LEU A 360 -25.76 13.12 -21.34
C LEU A 360 -27.02 13.92 -21.80
N LEU A 361 -27.95 14.19 -20.88
CA LEU A 361 -29.23 14.84 -21.09
C LEU A 361 -29.40 16.05 -20.17
N THR A 362 -28.54 17.08 -20.37
CA THR A 362 -28.97 18.48 -20.24
C THR A 362 -28.03 19.40 -21.05
N ARG A 363 -28.05 19.25 -22.37
CA ARG A 363 -27.98 20.43 -23.25
C ARG A 363 -29.41 20.86 -23.55
N LEU A 364 -30.14 21.26 -22.51
CA LEU A 364 -31.32 22.09 -22.72
C LEU A 364 -30.81 23.51 -22.85
N TRP A 365 -30.93 23.99 -24.08
CA TRP A 365 -30.62 25.34 -24.49
C TRP A 365 -31.35 26.32 -23.56
N TRP A 366 -30.61 27.29 -23.04
CA TRP A 366 -31.19 28.56 -22.64
C TRP A 366 -30.48 29.63 -23.45
N ARG A 367 -31.28 30.29 -24.29
CA ARG A 367 -30.96 31.57 -24.92
C ARG A 367 -31.03 32.68 -23.88
#